data_AF-A0A7Y3DIP6-F1
#
_entry.id   AF-A0A7Y3DIP6-F1
#
_cell.length_a   1.000
_cell.length_b   1.000
_cell.length_c   1.000
_cell.angle_alpha   90.00
_cell.angle_beta   90.00
_cell.angle_gamma   90.00
#
_symmetry.space_group_name_H-M   'P 1'
#
loop_
_entity.id
_entity.type
_entity.pdbx_description
1 polymer ?
#
loop_
_entity_poly.entity_id
_entity_poly.type
_entity_poly.pdbx_seq_one_letter_code
_entity_poly.pdbx_strand_id
1 'polypeptide(L)'
;PGGIYVMNVIDRPPNAFTEAEGATLLEVFDHVAVLAPLDFLEGAAGGNFVLVGSDSPIDAGPLAEALGARDADSVVVVDDQVALWAEGAPVLRDDFAPVDQLLGDR
;
A
#
# COMPACT_ATOMS: atom_id res chain seq x y z
N PRO A 1 7.75 20.25 -6.28
CA PRO A 1 7.18 19.97 -4.94
C PRO A 1 5.66 19.82 -5.02
N GLY A 2 5.08 18.88 -4.27
CA GLY A 2 3.64 18.57 -4.32
C GLY A 2 3.21 17.62 -5.44
N GLY A 3 4.11 16.72 -5.87
CA GLY A 3 3.76 15.65 -6.80
C GLY A 3 3.08 14.48 -6.09
N ILE A 4 2.46 13.61 -6.86
CA ILE A 4 1.88 12.35 -6.36
C ILE A 4 2.64 11.19 -7.02
N TYR A 5 3.17 10.29 -6.20
CA TYR A 5 3.68 9.00 -6.64
C TYR A 5 2.57 7.96 -6.50
N VAL A 6 2.36 7.13 -7.54
CA VAL A 6 1.35 6.07 -7.54
C VAL A 6 2.00 4.79 -8.03
N MET A 7 1.78 3.70 -7.30
CA MET A 7 2.32 2.39 -7.59
C MET A 7 1.22 1.34 -7.51
N ASN A 8 1.10 0.52 -8.55
CA ASN A 8 0.26 -0.67 -8.52
C ASN A 8 1.12 -1.88 -8.16
N VAL A 9 0.83 -2.50 -7.03
CA VAL A 9 1.50 -3.72 -6.56
C VAL A 9 0.54 -4.88 -6.68
N ILE A 10 1.02 -6.00 -7.19
CA ILE A 10 0.27 -7.25 -7.21
C ILE A 10 0.96 -8.19 -6.23
N ASP A 11 0.23 -8.65 -5.22
CA ASP A 11 0.76 -9.57 -4.22
C ASP A 11 -0.28 -10.60 -3.81
N ARG A 12 0.19 -11.70 -3.23
CA ARG A 12 -0.62 -12.80 -2.69
C ARG A 12 -0.59 -12.76 -1.16
N PRO A 13 -1.60 -13.33 -0.47
CA PRO A 13 -1.55 -13.51 0.98
C PRO A 13 -0.20 -14.09 1.44
N PRO A 14 0.40 -13.57 2.54
CA PRO A 14 -0.18 -12.60 3.47
C PRO A 14 0.09 -11.13 3.10
N ASN A 15 0.43 -10.82 1.84
CA ASN A 15 0.70 -9.46 1.33
C ASN A 15 2.01 -8.82 1.85
N ALA A 16 2.97 -9.66 2.23
CA ALA A 16 4.24 -9.25 2.83
C ALA A 16 5.07 -8.33 1.91
N PHE A 17 4.96 -8.48 0.59
CA PHE A 17 5.67 -7.60 -0.35
C PHE A 17 5.00 -6.23 -0.40
N THR A 18 3.66 -6.18 -0.47
CA THR A 18 2.92 -4.92 -0.44
C THR A 18 3.13 -4.16 0.89
N GLU A 19 3.15 -4.86 2.02
CA GLU A 19 3.45 -4.26 3.33
C GLU A 19 4.87 -3.66 3.36
N ALA A 20 5.87 -4.34 2.77
CA ALA A 20 7.24 -3.85 2.66
C ALA A 20 7.34 -2.61 1.77
N GLU A 21 6.62 -2.57 0.65
CA GLU A 21 6.47 -1.38 -0.19
C GLU A 21 5.83 -0.21 0.59
N GLY A 22 4.79 -0.50 1.37
CA GLY A 22 4.14 0.47 2.26
C GLY A 22 5.10 1.07 3.29
N ALA A 23 5.84 0.22 4.01
CA ALA A 23 6.88 0.64 4.94
C ALA A 23 7.96 1.49 4.27
N THR A 24 8.31 1.17 3.02
CA THR A 24 9.31 1.92 2.25
C THR A 24 8.80 3.31 1.85
N LEU A 25 7.55 3.42 1.41
CA LEU A 25 6.96 4.73 1.08
C LEU A 25 6.87 5.64 2.32
N LEU A 26 6.58 5.08 3.50
CA LEU A 26 6.54 5.82 4.76
C LEU A 26 7.91 6.39 5.20
N GLU A 27 9.04 5.86 4.70
CA GLU A 27 10.36 6.48 4.94
C GLU A 27 10.62 7.70 4.04
N VAL A 28 9.89 7.84 2.93
CA VAL A 28 10.18 8.82 1.88
C VAL A 28 9.15 9.95 1.81
N PHE A 29 7.89 9.65 2.07
CA PHE A 29 6.77 10.59 1.94
C PHE A 29 6.12 10.90 3.29
N ASP A 30 5.73 12.16 3.47
CA ASP A 30 5.00 12.60 4.68
C ASP A 30 3.58 12.01 4.75
N HIS A 31 2.98 11.69 3.60
CA HIS A 31 1.64 11.11 3.49
C HIS A 31 1.62 9.90 2.57
N VAL A 32 1.00 8.82 3.04
CA VAL A 32 0.88 7.57 2.28
C VAL A 32 -0.55 7.06 2.36
N ALA A 33 -1.07 6.56 1.23
CA ALA A 33 -2.36 5.89 1.17
C ALA A 33 -2.25 4.52 0.50
N VAL A 34 -3.13 3.60 0.90
CA VAL A 34 -3.28 2.28 0.26
C VAL A 34 -4.75 2.10 -0.11
N LEU A 35 -4.98 1.66 -1.34
CA LEU A 35 -6.30 1.28 -1.83
C LEU A 35 -6.32 -0.20 -2.16
N ALA A 36 -7.19 -0.94 -1.48
CA ALA A 36 -7.44 -2.37 -1.69
C ALA A 36 -8.77 -2.77 -1.02
N PRO A 37 -9.35 -3.93 -1.38
CA PRO A 37 -10.40 -4.57 -0.58
C PRO A 37 -9.99 -4.78 0.88
N LEU A 38 -10.97 -4.77 1.80
CA LEU A 38 -10.66 -4.88 3.24
C LEU A 38 -10.02 -6.23 3.61
N ASP A 39 -10.49 -7.33 3.02
CA ASP A 39 -9.94 -8.68 3.22
C ASP A 39 -8.50 -8.82 2.69
N PHE A 40 -8.07 -7.92 1.79
CA PHE A 40 -6.68 -7.82 1.36
C PHE A 40 -5.83 -7.14 2.42
N LEU A 41 -6.31 -6.03 3.00
CA LEU A 41 -5.61 -5.34 4.10
C LEU A 41 -5.54 -6.19 5.37
N GLU A 42 -6.47 -7.14 5.53
CA GLU A 42 -6.47 -8.16 6.60
C GLU A 42 -5.57 -9.38 6.28
N GLY A 43 -4.94 -9.42 5.11
CA GLY A 43 -4.05 -10.52 4.70
C GLY A 43 -4.78 -11.82 4.32
N ALA A 44 -6.11 -11.82 4.23
CA ALA A 44 -6.93 -12.99 3.94
C ALA A 44 -7.03 -13.31 2.44
N ALA A 45 -6.92 -12.28 1.59
CA ALA A 45 -6.86 -12.39 0.13
C ALA A 45 -5.79 -11.45 -0.44
N GLY A 46 -5.57 -11.51 -1.75
CA GLY A 46 -4.56 -10.71 -2.43
C GLY A 46 -4.92 -10.48 -3.89
N GLY A 47 -4.21 -9.56 -4.51
CA GLY A 47 -4.50 -9.04 -5.84
C GLY A 47 -3.80 -7.70 -6.03
N ASN A 48 -4.49 -6.72 -6.62
CA ASN A 48 -3.93 -5.39 -6.82
C ASN A 48 -4.11 -4.53 -5.57
N PHE A 49 -3.03 -3.88 -5.17
CA PHE A 49 -2.99 -2.79 -4.21
C PHE A 49 -2.49 -1.56 -4.94
N VAL A 50 -3.14 -0.41 -4.70
CA VAL A 50 -2.63 0.88 -5.18
C VAL A 50 -2.06 1.63 -3.99
N LEU A 51 -0.75 1.86 -4.02
CA LEU A 51 -0.04 2.64 -3.03
C LEU A 51 0.20 4.04 -3.59
N VAL A 52 0.02 5.04 -2.74
CA VAL A 52 0.16 6.45 -3.10
C VAL A 52 1.08 7.13 -2.09
N GLY A 53 2.07 7.88 -2.56
CA GLY A 53 2.98 8.67 -1.73
C GLY A 53 2.98 10.14 -2.14
N SER A 54 3.00 11.05 -1.17
CA SER A 54 2.99 12.50 -1.38
C SER A 54 3.55 13.26 -0.17
N ASP A 55 4.23 14.38 -0.42
CA ASP A 55 4.63 15.33 0.64
C ASP A 55 3.47 16.29 1.05
N SER A 56 2.33 16.17 0.36
CA SER A 56 1.08 16.90 0.66
C SER A 56 -0.01 15.92 1.12
N PRO A 57 -0.94 16.32 2.00
CA PRO A 57 -2.01 15.45 2.49
C PRO A 57 -2.83 14.79 1.37
N ILE A 58 -3.14 13.51 1.53
CA ILE A 58 -3.98 12.74 0.62
C ILE A 58 -5.42 12.74 1.17
N ASP A 59 -6.35 13.32 0.43
CA ASP A 59 -7.76 13.36 0.83
C ASP A 59 -8.47 12.04 0.45
N ALA A 60 -8.79 11.23 1.46
CA ALA A 60 -9.49 9.96 1.30
C ALA A 60 -10.96 10.12 0.87
N GLY A 61 -11.61 11.26 1.17
CA GLY A 61 -13.04 11.46 0.92
C GLY A 61 -13.40 11.36 -0.57
N PRO A 62 -12.83 12.22 -1.44
CA PRO A 62 -13.06 12.16 -2.88
C PRO A 62 -12.63 10.83 -3.51
N LEU A 63 -11.62 10.16 -2.97
CA LEU A 63 -11.18 8.84 -3.44
C LEU A 63 -12.24 7.77 -3.12
N ALA A 64 -12.76 7.75 -1.89
CA ALA A 64 -13.82 6.83 -1.49
C ALA A 64 -15.11 7.08 -2.30
N GLU A 65 -15.47 8.33 -2.56
CA GLU A 65 -16.60 8.67 -3.44
C GLU A 65 -16.40 8.14 -4.87
N ALA A 66 -15.20 8.31 -5.43
CA ALA A 66 -14.87 7.83 -6.77
C ALA A 66 -14.88 6.29 -6.88
N LEU A 67 -14.47 5.59 -5.82
CA LEU A 67 -14.56 4.13 -5.72
C LEU A 67 -16.03 3.67 -5.67
N GLY A 68 -16.84 4.30 -4.81
CA GLY A 68 -18.27 4.00 -4.71
C GLY A 68 -19.03 4.25 -6.02
N ALA A 69 -18.70 5.33 -6.75
CA ALA A 69 -19.28 5.62 -8.06
C ALA A 69 -18.94 4.57 -9.14
N ARG A 70 -17.91 3.76 -8.92
CA ARG A 70 -17.48 2.66 -9.80
C ARG A 70 -17.91 1.28 -9.31
N ASP A 71 -18.67 1.21 -8.22
CA ASP A 71 -19.06 -0.04 -7.57
C ASP A 71 -17.83 -0.89 -7.19
N ALA A 72 -16.73 -0.22 -6.81
CA ALA A 72 -15.52 -0.88 -6.34
C ALA A 72 -15.67 -1.25 -4.85
N ASP A 73 -15.16 -2.42 -4.48
CA ASP A 73 -15.13 -2.96 -3.11
C ASP A 73 -13.93 -2.47 -2.28
N SER A 74 -13.04 -1.71 -2.91
CA SER A 74 -11.82 -1.21 -2.27
C SER A 74 -12.12 -0.09 -1.27
N VAL A 75 -11.36 -0.07 -0.19
CA VAL A 75 -11.31 1.03 0.78
C VAL A 75 -10.06 1.88 0.56
N VAL A 76 -10.03 3.07 1.15
CA VAL A 76 -8.84 3.93 1.20
C VAL A 76 -8.40 4.00 2.66
N VAL A 77 -7.16 3.60 2.94
CA VAL A 77 -6.52 3.81 4.25
C VAL A 77 -5.36 4.79 4.10
N VAL A 78 -5.14 5.64 5.10
CA VAL A 78 -4.16 6.75 5.03
C VAL A 78 -3.30 6.84 6.28
N ASP A 79 -2.08 7.34 6.11
CA ASP A 79 -1.15 7.78 7.15
C ASP A 79 -1.01 6.77 8.31
N ASP A 80 -1.45 7.11 9.53
CA ASP A 80 -1.34 6.25 10.72
C ASP A 80 -1.93 4.84 10.51
N GLN A 81 -2.97 4.71 9.67
CA GLN A 81 -3.54 3.40 9.34
C GLN A 81 -2.62 2.59 8.44
N VAL A 82 -1.92 3.24 7.51
CA VAL A 82 -0.91 2.59 6.67
C VAL A 82 0.31 2.21 7.52
N ALA A 83 0.74 3.09 8.44
CA ALA A 83 1.83 2.80 9.36
C ALA A 83 1.53 1.61 10.28
N LEU A 84 0.30 1.49 10.78
CA LEU A 84 -0.14 0.34 11.56
C LEU A 84 -0.21 -0.93 10.69
N TRP A 85 -0.76 -0.82 9.48
CA TRP A 85 -0.88 -1.96 8.57
C TRP A 85 0.47 -2.52 8.13
N ALA A 86 1.46 -1.65 7.87
CA ALA A 86 2.82 -2.04 7.50
C ALA A 86 3.76 -2.27 8.70
N GLU A 87 3.25 -2.32 9.92
CA GLU A 87 4.07 -2.43 11.13
C GLU A 87 4.90 -3.72 11.11
N GLY A 88 6.21 -3.59 11.28
CA GLY A 88 7.14 -4.72 11.31
C GLY A 88 7.56 -5.26 9.93
N ALA A 89 7.00 -4.72 8.85
CA ALA A 89 7.46 -5.02 7.50
C ALA A 89 8.87 -4.43 7.26
N PRO A 90 9.73 -5.11 6.50
CA PRO A 90 11.06 -4.60 6.18
C PRO A 90 10.96 -3.43 5.19
N VAL A 91 11.80 -2.41 5.38
CA VAL A 91 12.01 -1.38 4.36
C VAL A 91 12.89 -1.94 3.24
N LEU A 92 12.45 -1.78 2.00
CA LEU A 92 13.15 -2.24 0.81
C LEU A 92 14.32 -1.30 0.49
N ARG A 93 15.47 -1.90 0.18
CA ARG A 93 16.69 -1.21 -0.26
C ARG A 93 17.34 -1.99 -1.38
N ASP A 94 18.05 -1.32 -2.27
CA ASP A 94 18.71 -1.94 -3.43
C ASP A 94 19.67 -3.08 -3.05
N ASP A 95 20.33 -2.94 -1.90
CA ASP A 95 21.24 -3.95 -1.33
C ASP A 95 20.54 -5.28 -0.99
N PHE A 96 19.20 -5.25 -0.94
CA PHE A 96 18.30 -6.37 -0.65
C PHE A 96 17.18 -6.43 -1.68
N ALA A 97 17.48 -6.37 -2.99
CA ALA A 97 16.49 -6.58 -4.04
C ALA A 97 15.86 -7.99 -3.92
N PRO A 98 14.65 -8.15 -3.33
CA PRO A 98 14.19 -9.42 -2.77
C PRO A 98 13.15 -10.08 -3.66
N VAL A 99 13.08 -9.70 -4.94
CA VAL A 99 12.06 -10.22 -5.86
C VAL A 99 12.03 -11.75 -5.87
N ASP A 100 13.18 -12.41 -5.69
CA ASP A 100 13.28 -13.87 -5.61
C ASP A 100 13.06 -14.46 -4.19
N GLN A 101 13.17 -13.66 -3.13
CA GLN A 101 13.11 -14.12 -1.73
C GLN A 101 11.77 -13.87 -1.03
N LEU A 102 10.95 -12.94 -1.53
CA LEU A 102 9.58 -12.71 -1.04
C LEU A 102 8.54 -13.53 -1.80
N LEU A 103 8.85 -13.95 -3.03
CA LEU A 103 7.98 -14.80 -3.84
C LEU A 103 8.24 -16.30 -3.64
N GLY A 104 9.37 -16.68 -3.02
CA GLY A 104 9.70 -18.06 -2.69
C GLY A 104 8.87 -18.57 -1.51
N ASP A 105 8.17 -19.69 -1.72
CA ASP A 105 7.32 -20.33 -0.72
C ASP A 105 8.06 -20.56 0.60
N ARG A 106 7.51 -20.00 1.69
CA ARG A 106 7.73 -20.49 3.05
C ARG A 106 6.74 -21.60 3.37
#